data_AF-A0A7C5M7W3-F1
#
_entry.id   AF-A0A7C5M7W3-F1
#
_cell.length_a   1.000
_cell.length_b   1.000
_cell.length_c   1.000
_cell.angle_alpha   90.00
_cell.angle_beta   90.00
_cell.angle_gamma   90.00
#
_symmetry.space_group_name_H-M   'P 1'
#
loop_
_entity.id
_entity.type
_entity.pdbx_description
1 polymer ?
#
loop_
_entity_poly.entity_id
_entity_poly.type
_entity_poly.pdbx_seq_one_letter_code
_entity_poly.pdbx_strand_id
1 'polypeptide(L)'
;MTYESKKALDEFLETIKNTDKTFLDPDKTIDEQGHVDGYQHVFHLLKSSIQFYLFNDPLRPRLMLLADEDHKLIGDNVDAVYYFTQLRGDQEYLIKGQRYDSCYLSFTVYGGELNGEMPDRVCISINHRDIDFEEDGSFEIKLTPNPDPNGKNEFKLDSDAASLFTREYFFDRFNSRESDLHIENLVPHDPAGPM
;
A
#
# COMPACT_ATOMS: atom_id res chain seq x y z
N MET A 1 -29.25 -5.71 20.91
CA MET A 1 -27.82 -5.41 20.78
C MET A 1 -27.52 -5.31 19.30
N THR A 2 -27.12 -4.13 18.82
CA THR A 2 -26.60 -3.98 17.46
C THR A 2 -25.11 -4.28 17.53
N TYR A 3 -24.60 -5.19 16.71
CA TYR A 3 -23.17 -5.45 16.65
C TYR A 3 -22.48 -4.29 15.92
N GLU A 4 -21.37 -3.76 16.45
CA GLU A 4 -20.61 -2.70 15.76
C GLU A 4 -20.17 -3.15 14.36
N SER A 5 -19.85 -4.43 14.18
CA SER A 5 -19.55 -5.02 12.86
C SER A 5 -20.73 -4.95 11.89
N LYS A 6 -21.96 -5.10 12.36
CA LYS A 6 -23.16 -4.94 11.52
C LYS A 6 -23.35 -3.48 11.12
N LYS A 7 -23.17 -2.56 12.06
CA LYS A 7 -23.24 -1.12 11.79
C LYS A 7 -22.20 -0.70 10.74
N ALA A 8 -20.95 -1.14 10.88
CA ALA A 8 -19.88 -0.87 9.92
C ALA A 8 -20.18 -1.44 8.52
N LEU A 9 -20.72 -2.65 8.43
CA LEU A 9 -21.16 -3.22 7.16
C LEU A 9 -22.28 -2.40 6.51
N ASP A 10 -23.26 -1.95 7.29
CA ASP A 10 -24.36 -1.13 6.77
C ASP A 10 -23.85 0.23 6.25
N GLU A 11 -22.93 0.87 6.97
CA GLU A 11 -22.28 2.12 6.53
C GLU A 11 -21.46 1.92 5.25
N PHE A 12 -20.72 0.81 5.14
CA PHE A 12 -19.96 0.46 3.95
C PHE A 12 -20.86 0.25 2.72
N LEU A 13 -21.95 -0.51 2.87
CA LEU A 13 -22.89 -0.78 1.78
C LEU A 13 -23.61 0.50 1.32
N GLU A 14 -23.99 1.37 2.26
CA GLU A 14 -24.59 2.66 1.92
C GLU A 14 -23.57 3.58 1.22
N THR A 15 -22.29 3.53 1.59
CA THR A 15 -21.22 4.28 0.90
C THR A 15 -21.08 3.85 -0.56
N ILE A 16 -20.99 2.54 -0.82
CA ILE A 16 -20.88 1.99 -2.19
C ILE A 16 -22.08 2.42 -3.03
N LYS A 17 -23.30 2.27 -2.48
CA LYS A 17 -24.56 2.63 -3.14
C LYS A 17 -24.62 4.10 -3.57
N ASN A 18 -23.95 5.00 -2.85
CA ASN A 18 -23.97 6.44 -3.11
C ASN A 18 -22.72 6.96 -3.85
N THR A 19 -21.77 6.08 -4.20
CA THR A 19 -20.50 6.49 -4.82
C THR A 19 -20.70 7.04 -6.23
N ASP A 20 -21.77 6.64 -6.93
CA ASP A 20 -22.09 7.11 -8.28
C ASP A 20 -22.31 8.62 -8.38
N LYS A 21 -22.79 9.25 -7.30
CA LYS A 21 -22.90 10.71 -7.18
C LYS A 21 -21.58 11.43 -7.47
N THR A 22 -20.44 10.76 -7.28
CA THR A 22 -19.14 11.37 -7.58
C THR A 22 -18.92 11.56 -9.08
N PHE A 23 -19.23 10.59 -9.93
CA PHE A 23 -18.98 10.66 -11.37
C PHE A 23 -20.24 11.03 -12.17
N LEU A 24 -21.42 11.04 -11.54
CA LEU A 24 -22.65 11.60 -12.10
C LEU A 24 -22.85 13.09 -11.73
N ASP A 25 -21.89 13.71 -11.06
CA ASP A 25 -21.91 15.12 -10.73
C ASP A 25 -21.95 15.97 -12.01
N PRO A 26 -22.98 16.82 -12.21
CA PRO A 26 -23.12 17.63 -13.42
C PRO A 26 -21.99 18.66 -13.62
N ASP A 27 -21.24 19.00 -12.57
CA ASP A 27 -20.09 19.90 -12.66
C ASP A 27 -18.85 19.18 -13.24
N LYS A 28 -18.86 17.84 -13.32
CA LYS A 28 -17.79 17.07 -13.97
C LYS A 28 -18.07 16.92 -15.46
N THR A 29 -17.04 17.21 -16.27
CA THR A 29 -17.10 16.97 -17.71
C THR A 29 -16.68 15.54 -18.01
N ILE A 30 -17.65 14.61 -17.97
CA ILE A 30 -17.49 13.18 -18.27
C ILE A 30 -18.40 12.84 -19.45
N ASP A 31 -17.90 12.04 -20.40
CA ASP A 31 -18.68 11.59 -21.56
C ASP A 31 -19.53 10.35 -21.23
N GLU A 32 -20.29 9.86 -22.20
CA GLU A 32 -21.18 8.69 -22.00
C GLU A 32 -20.39 7.45 -21.57
N GLN A 33 -19.23 7.21 -22.17
CA GLN A 33 -18.37 6.08 -21.82
C GLN A 33 -17.81 6.22 -20.41
N GLY A 34 -17.34 7.42 -20.03
CA GLY A 34 -16.82 7.68 -18.70
C GLY A 34 -17.84 7.46 -17.58
N HIS A 35 -19.14 7.66 -17.83
CA HIS A 35 -20.17 7.28 -16.86
C HIS A 35 -20.30 5.76 -16.69
N VAL A 36 -20.16 4.98 -17.76
CA VAL A 36 -20.13 3.51 -17.69
C VAL A 36 -18.87 3.05 -16.96
N ASP A 37 -17.72 3.60 -17.33
CA ASP A 37 -16.42 3.29 -16.71
C ASP A 37 -16.39 3.70 -15.24
N GLY A 38 -17.13 4.74 -14.84
CA GLY A 38 -17.32 5.15 -13.45
C GLY A 38 -17.86 4.01 -12.57
N TYR A 39 -18.82 3.22 -13.06
CA TYR A 39 -19.32 2.05 -12.33
C TYR A 39 -18.27 0.94 -12.24
N GLN A 40 -17.48 0.71 -13.30
CA GLN A 40 -16.36 -0.22 -13.23
C GLN A 40 -15.30 0.25 -12.23
N HIS A 41 -15.04 1.56 -12.17
CA HIS A 41 -14.13 2.17 -11.21
C HIS A 41 -14.55 1.92 -9.76
N VAL A 42 -15.86 1.92 -9.45
CA VAL A 42 -16.36 1.55 -8.10
C VAL A 42 -15.88 0.14 -7.71
N PHE A 43 -15.89 -0.83 -8.62
CA PHE A 43 -15.43 -2.20 -8.32
C PHE A 43 -13.91 -2.29 -8.17
N HIS A 44 -13.15 -1.47 -8.89
CA HIS A 44 -11.71 -1.36 -8.67
C HIS A 44 -11.40 -0.80 -7.26
N LEU A 45 -12.09 0.26 -6.84
CA LEU A 45 -11.98 0.80 -5.48
C LEU A 45 -12.42 -0.23 -4.43
N LEU A 46 -13.50 -0.97 -4.68
CA LEU A 46 -13.97 -2.03 -3.79
C LEU A 46 -12.93 -3.15 -3.63
N LYS A 47 -12.28 -3.58 -4.72
CA LYS A 47 -11.17 -4.55 -4.66
C LYS A 47 -10.05 -4.02 -3.78
N SER A 48 -9.63 -2.75 -3.95
CA SER A 48 -8.66 -2.11 -3.07
C SER A 48 -9.12 -2.07 -1.62
N SER A 49 -10.34 -1.61 -1.32
CA SER A 49 -10.85 -1.52 0.06
C SER A 49 -10.81 -2.87 0.78
N ILE A 50 -11.25 -3.93 0.10
CA ILE A 50 -11.26 -5.29 0.65
C ILE A 50 -9.84 -5.82 0.84
N GLN A 51 -8.99 -5.72 -0.18
CA GLN A 51 -7.63 -6.25 -0.07
C GLN A 51 -6.83 -5.46 0.97
N PHE A 52 -6.75 -4.14 0.80
CA PHE A 52 -5.85 -3.28 1.56
C PHE A 52 -6.27 -3.06 3.00
N TYR A 53 -7.57 -3.01 3.30
CA TYR A 53 -8.01 -2.60 4.65
C TYR A 53 -8.72 -3.72 5.41
N LEU A 54 -9.40 -4.64 4.72
CA LEU A 54 -10.05 -5.78 5.38
C LEU A 54 -9.12 -6.96 5.59
N PHE A 55 -8.26 -7.28 4.61
CA PHE A 55 -7.41 -8.48 4.64
C PHE A 55 -5.91 -8.22 4.85
N ASN A 56 -5.46 -6.96 4.89
CA ASN A 56 -4.07 -6.62 5.14
C ASN A 56 -3.87 -6.25 6.61
N ASP A 57 -3.59 -7.23 7.46
CA ASP A 57 -3.34 -6.96 8.88
C ASP A 57 -1.94 -6.37 9.10
N PRO A 58 -1.79 -5.17 9.69
CA PRO A 58 -0.47 -4.59 9.94
C PRO A 58 0.36 -5.41 10.95
N LEU A 59 -0.23 -6.26 11.79
CA LEU A 59 0.54 -7.18 12.63
C LEU A 59 1.11 -8.35 11.83
N ARG A 60 0.49 -8.67 10.69
CA ARG A 60 0.86 -9.78 9.79
C ARG A 60 0.92 -9.25 8.35
N PRO A 61 1.80 -8.28 8.09
CA PRO A 61 1.74 -7.46 6.89
C PRO A 61 1.98 -8.30 5.64
N ARG A 62 1.38 -7.88 4.53
CA ARG A 62 1.61 -8.46 3.21
C ARG A 62 1.70 -7.34 2.20
N LEU A 63 2.66 -7.43 1.30
CA LEU A 63 2.72 -6.58 0.13
C LEU A 63 1.61 -7.01 -0.84
N MET A 64 0.62 -6.15 -1.02
CA MET A 64 -0.50 -6.37 -1.94
C MET A 64 -0.32 -5.53 -3.19
N LEU A 65 -0.42 -6.17 -4.35
CA LEU A 65 -0.32 -5.50 -5.63
C LEU A 65 -1.44 -4.46 -5.75
N LEU A 66 -1.07 -3.24 -6.13
CA LEU A 66 -1.99 -2.10 -6.15
C LEU A 66 -2.74 -1.94 -7.46
N ALA A 67 -2.08 -2.29 -8.55
CA ALA A 67 -2.68 -2.29 -9.86
C ALA A 67 -2.17 -3.49 -10.66
N ASP A 68 -3.10 -4.11 -11.38
CA ASP A 68 -2.87 -5.18 -12.33
C ASP A 68 -3.66 -4.89 -13.62
N GLU A 69 -3.83 -5.90 -14.48
CA GLU A 69 -4.61 -5.78 -15.72
C GLU A 69 -6.10 -5.53 -15.44
N ASP A 70 -6.63 -6.11 -14.36
CA ASP A 70 -8.04 -6.08 -13.98
C ASP A 70 -8.31 -5.17 -12.75
N HIS A 71 -7.30 -4.42 -12.29
CA HIS A 71 -7.37 -3.59 -11.10
C HIS A 71 -6.57 -2.31 -11.26
N LYS A 72 -7.25 -1.18 -11.13
CA LYS A 72 -6.67 0.15 -11.26
C LYS A 72 -6.92 0.98 -10.02
N LEU A 73 -5.91 1.73 -9.59
CA LEU A 73 -6.02 2.64 -8.46
C LEU A 73 -5.19 3.89 -8.71
N ILE A 74 -5.88 5.03 -8.85
CA ILE A 74 -5.36 6.41 -8.83
C ILE A 74 -4.03 6.59 -9.60
N GLY A 75 -4.11 6.76 -10.92
CA GLY A 75 -2.97 7.19 -11.72
C GLY A 75 -1.82 6.18 -11.74
N ASP A 76 -2.14 4.88 -11.66
CA ASP A 76 -1.16 3.82 -11.82
C ASP A 76 -0.42 3.97 -13.15
N ASN A 77 0.91 3.89 -13.10
CA ASN A 77 1.75 3.95 -14.27
C ASN A 77 1.98 2.53 -14.82
N VAL A 78 1.73 2.34 -16.11
CA VAL A 78 1.92 1.06 -16.82
C VAL A 78 3.38 0.58 -16.82
N ASP A 79 4.33 1.49 -16.66
CA ASP A 79 5.77 1.19 -16.60
C ASP A 79 6.25 0.88 -15.17
N ALA A 80 5.33 0.77 -14.21
CA ALA A 80 5.66 0.61 -12.81
C ALA A 80 4.88 -0.50 -12.11
N VAL A 81 5.46 -0.96 -11.00
CA VAL A 81 4.83 -1.89 -10.07
C VAL A 81 4.76 -1.24 -8.70
N TYR A 82 3.59 -1.37 -8.08
CA TYR A 82 3.27 -0.78 -6.80
C TYR A 82 2.73 -1.84 -5.87
N TYR A 83 3.33 -1.97 -4.70
CA TYR A 83 2.77 -2.74 -3.60
C TYR A 83 2.33 -1.83 -2.46
N PHE A 84 1.29 -2.25 -1.76
CA PHE A 84 0.76 -1.61 -0.57
C PHE A 84 0.78 -2.56 0.62
N THR A 85 1.06 -2.03 1.81
CA THR A 85 0.78 -2.72 3.08
C THR A 85 0.38 -1.72 4.15
N GLN A 86 -0.51 -2.15 5.06
CA GLN A 86 -0.77 -1.37 6.28
C GLN A 86 0.42 -1.50 7.23
N LEU A 87 0.67 -0.44 7.99
CA LEU A 87 1.68 -0.37 9.04
C LEU A 87 1.05 0.18 10.32
N ARG A 88 1.81 0.08 11.41
CA ARG A 88 1.51 0.73 12.69
C ARG A 88 2.80 1.29 13.26
N GLY A 89 2.79 2.56 13.67
CA GLY A 89 3.94 3.24 14.27
C GLY A 89 4.42 2.69 15.61
N ASP A 90 3.66 1.81 16.26
CA ASP A 90 4.03 1.11 17.50
C ASP A 90 4.70 -0.26 17.27
N GLN A 91 5.00 -0.61 16.02
CA GLN A 91 5.64 -1.87 15.62
C GLN A 91 7.03 -1.65 15.02
N GLU A 92 7.69 -2.75 14.64
CA GLU A 92 8.96 -2.76 13.91
C GLU A 92 8.84 -3.72 12.73
N TYR A 93 9.26 -3.31 11.54
CA TYR A 93 9.12 -4.10 10.32
C TYR A 93 10.47 -4.33 9.65
N LEU A 94 10.63 -5.50 9.06
CA LEU A 94 11.77 -5.83 8.23
C LEU A 94 11.28 -6.12 6.81
N ILE A 95 11.79 -5.34 5.87
CA ILE A 95 11.55 -5.54 4.44
C ILE A 95 12.81 -6.19 3.89
N LYS A 96 12.67 -7.34 3.25
CA LYS A 96 13.77 -8.06 2.62
C LYS A 96 13.48 -8.23 1.15
N GLY A 97 14.52 -8.22 0.34
CA GLY A 97 14.33 -8.43 -1.07
C GLY A 97 15.61 -8.58 -1.86
N GLN A 98 15.38 -8.73 -3.16
CA GLN A 98 16.41 -8.84 -4.17
C GLN A 98 16.02 -7.90 -5.32
N ARG A 99 16.84 -6.89 -5.56
CA ARG A 99 16.61 -5.96 -6.67
C ARG A 99 17.12 -6.56 -7.98
N TYR A 100 16.36 -6.39 -9.06
CA TYR A 100 16.75 -6.77 -10.40
C TYR A 100 16.80 -5.55 -11.34
N ASP A 101 15.88 -5.44 -12.30
CA ASP A 101 16.07 -4.59 -13.48
C ASP A 101 15.49 -3.18 -13.35
N SER A 102 14.92 -2.84 -12.20
CA SER A 102 14.27 -1.54 -12.02
C SER A 102 15.25 -0.37 -12.10
N CYS A 103 14.88 0.66 -12.84
CA CYS A 103 15.63 1.90 -12.91
C CYS A 103 15.40 2.80 -11.68
N TYR A 104 14.30 2.56 -10.96
CA TYR A 104 13.99 3.19 -9.70
C TYR A 104 13.22 2.23 -8.80
N LEU A 105 13.66 2.07 -7.56
CA LEU A 105 12.93 1.40 -6.49
C LEU A 105 12.80 2.36 -5.31
N SER A 106 11.61 2.44 -4.70
CA SER A 106 11.40 3.14 -3.44
C SER A 106 10.36 2.50 -2.54
N PHE A 107 10.43 2.86 -1.26
CA PHE A 107 9.54 2.51 -0.18
C PHE A 107 9.15 3.83 0.51
N THR A 108 7.89 4.22 0.40
CA THR A 108 7.38 5.45 1.00
C THR A 108 6.41 5.08 2.11
N VAL A 109 6.74 5.50 3.33
CA VAL A 109 5.85 5.38 4.49
C VAL A 109 5.02 6.64 4.59
N TYR A 110 3.71 6.45 4.74
CA TYR A 110 2.79 7.53 4.99
C TYR A 110 2.20 7.44 6.39
N GLY A 111 1.94 8.60 6.97
CA GLY A 111 1.37 8.75 8.30
C GLY A 111 0.02 9.45 8.26
N GLY A 112 -0.75 9.28 9.32
CA GLY A 112 -2.09 9.82 9.44
C GLY A 112 -2.95 9.00 10.39
N GLU A 113 -4.24 9.31 10.40
CA GLU A 113 -5.20 8.52 11.17
C GLU A 113 -5.39 7.13 10.56
N LEU A 114 -5.49 6.11 11.42
CA LEU A 114 -5.81 4.73 11.01
C LEU A 114 -7.32 4.57 10.76
N ASN A 115 -7.91 5.49 10.01
CA ASN A 115 -9.35 5.59 9.74
C ASN A 115 -9.71 5.14 8.29
N GLY A 116 -8.72 4.74 7.50
CA GLY A 116 -8.90 4.30 6.10
C GLY A 116 -8.87 5.43 5.07
N GLU A 117 -8.69 6.68 5.48
CA GLU A 117 -8.44 7.79 4.57
C GLU A 117 -7.10 7.62 3.86
N MET A 118 -6.99 8.22 2.66
CA MET A 118 -5.71 8.28 1.96
C MET A 118 -4.76 9.16 2.77
N PRO A 119 -3.59 8.65 3.19
CA PRO A 119 -2.65 9.43 3.97
C PRO A 119 -2.15 10.65 3.17
N ASP A 120 -2.16 11.83 3.80
CA ASP A 120 -1.67 13.07 3.19
C ASP A 120 -0.21 13.38 3.58
N ARG A 121 0.27 12.80 4.68
CA ARG A 121 1.61 13.00 5.20
C ARG A 121 2.57 11.90 4.78
N VAL A 122 3.68 12.29 4.17
CA VAL A 122 4.84 11.41 3.95
C VAL A 122 5.70 11.44 5.23
N CYS A 123 5.85 10.30 5.91
CA CYS A 123 6.77 10.17 7.04
C CYS A 123 8.22 10.12 6.54
N ILE A 124 8.48 9.18 5.61
CA ILE A 124 9.78 8.99 4.99
C ILE A 124 9.60 8.38 3.60
N SER A 125 10.50 8.76 2.68
CA SER A 125 10.63 8.11 1.38
C SER A 125 12.06 7.63 1.21
N ILE A 126 12.23 6.30 1.19
CA ILE A 126 13.51 5.62 1.03
C ILE A 126 13.58 5.15 -0.41
N ASN A 127 14.57 5.59 -1.18
CA ASN A 127 14.75 5.11 -2.54
C ASN A 127 16.07 4.32 -2.68
N HIS A 128 16.25 3.68 -3.83
CA HIS A 128 17.44 2.89 -4.17
C HIS A 128 18.79 3.59 -4.06
N ARG A 129 18.84 4.91 -3.83
CA ARG A 129 20.08 5.66 -3.52
C ARG A 129 20.37 5.75 -2.03
N ASP A 130 19.36 5.51 -1.20
CA ASP A 130 19.44 5.51 0.26
C ASP A 130 19.64 4.08 0.81
N ILE A 131 19.49 3.06 -0.04
CA ILE A 131 19.59 1.65 0.31
C ILE A 131 20.97 1.14 -0.05
N ASP A 132 21.66 0.58 0.92
CA ASP A 132 22.86 -0.20 0.70
C ASP A 132 22.47 -1.62 0.28
N PHE A 133 22.85 -2.01 -0.94
CA PHE A 133 22.65 -3.34 -1.48
C PHE A 133 23.90 -4.20 -1.29
N GLU A 134 23.72 -5.51 -1.17
CA GLU A 134 24.81 -6.47 -1.30
C GLU A 134 25.25 -6.62 -2.78
N GLU A 135 26.39 -7.28 -3.02
CA GLU A 135 26.92 -7.46 -4.38
C GLU A 135 25.97 -8.20 -5.32
N ASP A 136 25.16 -9.11 -4.79
CA ASP A 136 24.16 -9.84 -5.56
C ASP A 136 22.89 -9.01 -5.84
N GLY A 137 22.71 -7.86 -5.17
CA GLY A 137 21.52 -7.00 -5.24
C GLY A 137 20.49 -7.26 -4.14
N SER A 138 20.78 -8.14 -3.19
CA SER A 138 19.94 -8.36 -2.01
C SER A 138 20.01 -7.17 -1.06
N PHE A 139 18.95 -6.97 -0.27
CA PHE A 139 18.86 -5.91 0.71
C PHE A 139 17.90 -6.27 1.84
N GLU A 140 18.13 -5.64 2.99
CA GLU A 140 17.20 -5.59 4.11
C GLU A 140 17.02 -4.13 4.53
N ILE A 141 15.78 -3.72 4.83
CA ILE A 141 15.41 -2.40 5.35
C ILE A 141 14.63 -2.62 6.64
N LYS A 142 15.12 -2.05 7.74
CA LYS A 142 14.42 -2.08 9.03
C LYS A 142 13.70 -0.75 9.26
N LEU A 143 12.38 -0.82 9.39
CA LEU A 143 11.56 0.30 9.83
C LEU A 143 11.30 0.16 11.33
N THR A 144 11.82 1.08 12.14
CA THR A 144 11.75 0.99 13.61
C THR A 144 11.59 2.36 14.25
N PRO A 145 10.89 2.48 15.40
CA PRO A 145 10.84 3.74 16.14
C PRO A 145 12.22 4.20 16.62
N ASN A 146 13.20 3.31 16.78
CA ASN A 146 14.51 3.64 17.34
C ASN A 146 15.63 3.09 16.44
N PRO A 147 15.87 3.69 15.26
CA PRO A 147 16.93 3.22 14.36
C PRO A 147 18.31 3.46 14.99
N ASP A 148 19.23 2.51 14.84
CA ASP A 148 20.63 2.73 15.19
C ASP A 148 21.23 3.76 14.21
N PRO A 149 21.80 4.88 14.68
CA PRO A 149 22.48 5.85 13.81
C PRO A 149 23.63 5.26 12.97
N ASN A 150 24.17 4.12 13.37
CA ASN A 150 25.19 3.37 12.64
C ASN A 150 24.65 2.10 11.97
N GLY A 151 23.34 1.85 12.09
CA GLY A 151 22.66 0.71 11.49
C GLY A 151 22.58 0.86 9.99
N LYS A 152 22.95 -0.19 9.26
CA LYS A 152 22.78 -0.27 7.80
C LYS A 152 21.30 -0.36 7.48
N ASN A 153 20.79 0.50 6.58
CA ASN A 153 19.39 0.51 6.13
C ASN A 153 18.34 0.53 7.26
N GLU A 154 18.65 1.15 8.41
CA GLU A 154 17.68 1.36 9.48
C GLU A 154 17.05 2.74 9.37
N PHE A 155 15.72 2.79 9.31
CA PHE A 155 14.98 4.02 9.12
C PHE A 155 13.91 4.20 10.18
N LYS A 156 13.68 5.46 10.54
CA LYS A 156 12.69 5.87 11.53
C LYS A 156 11.29 5.52 11.04
N LEU A 157 10.57 4.75 11.85
CA LEU A 157 9.12 4.60 11.78
C LEU A 157 8.49 5.60 12.75
N ASP A 158 7.72 6.54 12.20
CA ASP A 158 7.02 7.53 13.00
C ASP A 158 5.82 6.92 13.72
N SER A 159 5.44 7.51 14.86
CA SER A 159 4.37 6.99 15.72
C SER A 159 3.00 6.98 15.04
N ASP A 160 2.80 7.83 14.03
CA ASP A 160 1.59 7.93 13.22
C ASP A 160 1.71 7.20 11.87
N ALA A 161 2.77 6.41 11.65
CA ALA A 161 2.91 5.62 10.42
C ALA A 161 1.72 4.65 10.25
N ALA A 162 1.10 4.71 9.08
CA ALA A 162 -0.16 4.04 8.77
C ALA A 162 -0.06 3.07 7.60
N SER A 163 0.77 3.37 6.61
CA SER A 163 0.93 2.51 5.44
C SER A 163 2.27 2.68 4.77
N LEU A 164 2.60 1.73 3.90
CA LEU A 164 3.76 1.79 3.01
C LEU A 164 3.34 1.47 1.59
N PHE A 165 3.84 2.28 0.66
CA PHE A 165 3.78 2.02 -0.77
C PHE A 165 5.18 1.77 -1.30
N THR A 166 5.34 0.70 -2.07
CA THR A 166 6.52 0.54 -2.93
C THR A 166 6.27 1.21 -4.27
N ARG A 167 7.33 1.69 -4.91
CA ARG A 167 7.29 2.12 -6.30
C ARG A 167 8.50 1.57 -7.02
N GLU A 168 8.26 0.73 -8.01
CA GLU A 168 9.29 0.17 -8.85
C GLU A 168 9.04 0.55 -10.31
N TYR A 169 9.94 1.31 -10.93
CA TYR A 169 9.82 1.76 -12.32
C TYR A 169 10.85 1.07 -13.21
N PHE A 170 10.45 0.87 -14.46
CA PHE A 170 11.25 0.21 -15.49
C PHE A 170 11.30 1.07 -16.75
N PHE A 171 12.40 0.97 -17.51
CA PHE A 171 12.43 1.52 -18.87
C PHE A 171 11.71 0.62 -19.87
N ASP A 172 11.70 -0.69 -19.63
CA ASP A 172 11.02 -1.69 -20.45
C ASP A 172 10.35 -2.73 -19.55
N ARG A 173 9.20 -2.34 -18.96
CA ARG A 173 8.47 -3.14 -17.95
C ARG A 173 8.20 -4.58 -18.38
N PHE A 174 7.94 -4.81 -19.66
CA PHE A 174 7.51 -6.11 -20.18
C PHE A 174 8.66 -7.09 -20.42
N ASN A 175 9.90 -6.59 -20.50
CA ASN A 175 11.11 -7.43 -20.63
C ASN A 175 12.02 -7.38 -19.39
N SER A 176 11.65 -6.61 -18.38
CA SER A 176 12.36 -6.49 -17.10
C SER A 176 11.85 -7.48 -16.04
N ARG A 177 12.76 -7.91 -15.17
CA ARG A 177 12.46 -8.65 -13.95
C ARG A 177 12.17 -7.70 -12.80
N GLU A 178 11.02 -7.91 -12.18
CA GLU A 178 10.55 -7.22 -10.96
C GLU A 178 11.31 -7.69 -9.72
N SER A 179 11.53 -6.80 -8.75
CA SER A 179 12.19 -7.13 -7.49
C SER A 179 11.39 -8.15 -6.68
N ASP A 180 12.08 -9.10 -6.04
CA ASP A 180 11.46 -9.97 -5.05
C ASP A 180 11.36 -9.19 -3.73
N LEU A 181 10.15 -9.05 -3.17
CA LEU A 181 9.91 -8.27 -1.95
C LEU A 181 9.13 -9.07 -0.91
N HIS A 182 9.58 -9.01 0.34
CA HIS A 182 8.91 -9.58 1.50
C HIS A 182 8.90 -8.58 2.65
N ILE A 183 7.85 -8.61 3.48
CA ILE A 183 7.75 -7.83 4.71
C ILE A 183 7.32 -8.73 5.86
N GLU A 184 7.95 -8.55 7.01
CA GLU A 184 7.57 -9.18 8.27
C GLU A 184 7.50 -8.15 9.41
N ASN A 185 6.62 -8.37 10.38
CA ASN A 185 6.62 -7.64 11.64
C ASN A 185 7.54 -8.37 12.63
N LEU A 186 8.50 -7.65 13.20
CA LEU A 186 9.49 -8.17 14.16
C LEU A 186 8.97 -8.19 15.60
N VAL A 187 7.90 -7.47 15.90
CA VAL A 187 7.31 -7.41 17.24
C VAL A 187 6.45 -8.66 17.47
N PRO A 188 6.70 -9.42 18.56
CA PRO A 188 5.88 -10.56 18.92
C PRO A 188 4.42 -10.19 19.07
N HIS A 189 3.55 -10.97 18.42
CA HIS A 189 2.10 -10.83 18.48
C HIS A 189 1.48 -12.21 18.56
N ASP A 190 0.26 -12.29 19.10
CA ASP A 190 -0.46 -13.56 19.21
C ASP A 190 -0.63 -14.20 17.83
N PRO A 191 -0.71 -15.54 17.72
CA PRO A 191 -1.06 -16.18 16.46
C PRO A 191 -2.45 -15.74 15.99
N ALA A 192 -2.69 -15.76 14.68
CA ALA A 192 -4.02 -15.50 14.15
C ALA A 192 -5.00 -16.53 14.73
N GLY A 193 -6.09 -16.03 15.32
CA GLY A 193 -7.20 -16.89 15.75
C GLY A 193 -7.90 -17.52 14.54
N PRO A 194 -8.76 -18.53 14.76
CA PRO A 194 -9.65 -19.01 13.71
C PRO A 194 -10.54 -17.87 13.21
N MET A 195 -10.82 -17.86 11.90
CA MET A 195 -11.87 -17.01 11.31
C MET A 195 -13.27 -17.49 11.72
#